data_AF-A0A843DJR5-F1
#
_entry.id   AF-A0A843DJR5-F1
#
_cell.length_a   1.000
_cell.length_b   1.000
_cell.length_c   1.000
_cell.angle_alpha   90.00
_cell.angle_beta   90.00
_cell.angle_gamma   90.00
#
_symmetry.space_group_name_H-M   'P 1'
#
loop_
_entity.id
_entity.type
_entity.pdbx_description
1 polymer ?
#
loop_
_entity_poly.entity_id
_entity_poly.type
_entity_poly.pdbx_seq_one_letter_code
_entity_poly.pdbx_strand_id
1 'polypeptide(L)'
;MQKIPFNEALCAVQNLTPVYAARTVRTADAAGCILAEPVYAKYSVPPAPVSAMDGFAVKAADTIDASAENPLTLTVFDRVNTGNVVRDEFDAVIMVEDVEFDGSDAPAEITIRAPIKAGRNVRKAGEDIAEGRMVLPAGARIRPFDIGALAGYGITEVLVRSVSVGIIPTGSELIAPGEVPNPGQVVESNSIMTAAYLRQFGVDVVCYSPVPDNRVLIRGAIEKAVAENEIVLLSAGSSMGSKDFTASAIADLGEILFHGVFMKPAKPTMLGVVNGKPVIGMPGFPLAAQTAERMFVRELLERWGFSGPAQETVAAEAGEMISSDADIDEFRFASAAEVGGRVVVLPQVRSASMQMNGIRANCYVHIPRGTAKAPAGSLVPAVLNVSKAELSRTILLGGAYTEGAEALAVRAAAAGWTVRFGDITAVNLQYLRDNACHGIILPADADLTELSVIELERYPAGDSLLVMRRDLHDAQAEALRGFAGGA
;
A
#
# COMPACT_ATOMS: atom_id res chain seq x y z
N MET A 1 -29.81 -16.26 11.86
CA MET A 1 -28.65 -16.08 10.97
C MET A 1 -27.41 -16.58 11.71
N GLN A 2 -26.58 -17.36 11.04
CA GLN A 2 -25.52 -18.14 11.67
C GLN A 2 -24.17 -17.43 11.54
N LYS A 3 -23.43 -17.36 12.65
CA LYS A 3 -22.03 -16.92 12.65
C LYS A 3 -21.18 -17.99 11.98
N ILE A 4 -20.21 -17.59 11.18
CA ILE A 4 -19.35 -18.52 10.45
C ILE A 4 -17.86 -18.34 10.81
N PRO A 5 -17.02 -19.37 10.60
CA PRO A 5 -15.57 -19.26 10.76
C PRO A 5 -14.95 -18.17 9.88
N PHE A 6 -13.83 -17.59 10.31
CA PHE A 6 -13.12 -16.53 9.59
C PHE A 6 -12.78 -16.93 8.14
N ASN A 7 -12.20 -18.12 7.94
CA ASN A 7 -11.82 -18.60 6.61
C ASN A 7 -13.02 -18.78 5.66
N GLU A 8 -14.19 -19.17 6.19
CA GLU A 8 -15.42 -19.27 5.39
C GLU A 8 -15.92 -17.88 4.97
N ALA A 9 -15.90 -16.91 5.89
CA ALA A 9 -16.25 -15.52 5.61
C ALA A 9 -15.31 -14.89 4.57
N LEU A 10 -14.00 -15.12 4.71
CA LEU A 10 -13.00 -14.66 3.76
C LEU A 10 -13.22 -15.27 2.37
N CYS A 11 -13.51 -16.57 2.31
CA CYS A 11 -13.81 -17.25 1.05
C CYS A 11 -15.08 -16.68 0.37
N ALA A 12 -16.13 -16.39 1.15
CA ALA A 12 -17.35 -15.77 0.64
C ALA A 12 -17.06 -14.41 -0.02
N VAL A 13 -16.20 -13.59 0.59
CA VAL A 13 -15.77 -12.30 0.03
C VAL A 13 -14.93 -12.48 -1.24
N GLN A 14 -13.94 -13.39 -1.23
CA GLN A 14 -13.03 -13.62 -2.35
C GLN A 14 -13.71 -14.24 -3.59
N ASN A 15 -14.86 -14.88 -3.41
CA ASN A 15 -15.65 -15.48 -4.50
C ASN A 15 -16.65 -14.50 -5.15
N LEU A 16 -16.75 -13.27 -4.65
CA LEU A 16 -17.59 -12.25 -5.29
C LEU A 16 -17.05 -11.89 -6.66
N THR A 17 -17.95 -11.86 -7.65
CA THR A 17 -17.61 -11.45 -9.01
C THR A 17 -17.23 -9.96 -9.01
N PRO A 18 -16.11 -9.57 -9.63
CA PRO A 18 -15.73 -8.16 -9.74
C PRO A 18 -16.81 -7.31 -10.40
N VAL A 19 -17.20 -6.22 -9.74
CA VAL A 19 -18.06 -5.19 -10.32
C VAL A 19 -17.23 -3.92 -10.40
N TYR A 20 -17.03 -3.41 -11.61
CA TYR A 20 -16.30 -2.18 -11.85
C TYR A 20 -17.02 -1.35 -12.91
N ALA A 21 -16.98 -0.05 -12.73
CA ALA A 21 -17.29 0.91 -13.78
C ALA A 21 -16.06 1.10 -14.69
N ALA A 22 -16.24 1.89 -15.75
CA ALA A 22 -15.15 2.35 -16.59
C ALA A 22 -15.19 3.88 -16.68
N ARG A 23 -14.01 4.51 -16.67
CA ARG A 23 -13.88 5.94 -16.88
C ARG A 23 -12.68 6.25 -17.78
N THR A 24 -12.78 7.32 -18.55
CA THR A 24 -11.66 7.81 -19.34
C THR A 24 -10.76 8.67 -18.48
N VAL A 25 -9.45 8.43 -18.57
CA VAL A 25 -8.42 9.27 -17.94
C VAL A 25 -7.39 9.68 -18.98
N ARG A 26 -6.74 10.83 -18.76
CA ARG A 26 -5.60 11.22 -19.58
C ARG A 26 -4.46 10.24 -19.34
N THR A 27 -3.72 9.92 -20.40
CA THR A 27 -2.59 8.97 -20.33
C THR A 27 -1.56 9.42 -19.31
N ALA A 28 -1.28 10.72 -19.21
CA ALA A 28 -0.37 11.27 -18.20
C ALA A 28 -0.77 10.96 -16.74
N ASP A 29 -2.07 10.78 -16.47
CA ASP A 29 -2.63 10.54 -15.15
C ASP A 29 -2.98 9.05 -14.92
N ALA A 30 -2.67 8.17 -15.89
CA ALA A 30 -3.14 6.78 -15.91
C ALA A 30 -2.21 5.79 -15.19
N ALA A 31 -1.06 6.24 -14.67
CA ALA A 31 -0.12 5.36 -13.99
C ALA A 31 -0.76 4.67 -12.79
N GLY A 32 -0.62 3.35 -12.69
CA GLY A 32 -1.24 2.53 -11.65
C GLY A 32 -2.69 2.11 -11.95
N CYS A 33 -3.38 2.75 -12.89
CA CYS A 33 -4.72 2.35 -13.30
C CYS A 33 -4.72 1.00 -14.05
N ILE A 34 -5.89 0.36 -14.10
CA ILE A 34 -6.10 -0.92 -14.79
C ILE A 34 -6.93 -0.65 -16.04
N LEU A 35 -6.46 -1.07 -17.21
CA LEU A 35 -7.19 -0.87 -18.46
C LEU A 35 -8.53 -1.61 -18.46
N ALA A 36 -9.59 -0.93 -18.89
CA ALA A 36 -10.89 -1.54 -19.11
C ALA A 36 -10.96 -2.28 -20.45
N GLU A 37 -10.19 -1.83 -21.44
CA GLU A 37 -10.16 -2.35 -22.80
C GLU A 37 -8.72 -2.39 -23.36
N PRO A 38 -8.42 -3.17 -24.41
CA PRO A 38 -7.10 -3.16 -25.02
C PRO A 38 -6.82 -1.83 -25.73
N VAL A 39 -5.56 -1.40 -25.70
CA VAL A 39 -5.10 -0.16 -26.33
C VAL A 39 -4.21 -0.49 -27.52
N TYR A 40 -4.39 0.23 -28.63
CA TYR A 40 -3.69 0.01 -29.90
C TYR A 40 -2.96 1.28 -30.35
N ALA A 41 -1.81 1.11 -31.00
CA ALA A 41 -1.04 2.21 -31.56
C ALA A 41 -1.79 2.91 -32.70
N LYS A 42 -1.80 4.26 -32.70
CA LYS A 42 -2.50 5.05 -33.73
C LYS A 42 -1.71 5.22 -35.02
N TYR A 43 -0.41 5.00 -34.98
CA TYR A 43 0.49 5.11 -36.12
C TYR A 43 1.74 4.27 -35.87
N SER A 44 2.48 4.00 -36.93
CA SER A 44 3.77 3.32 -36.84
C SER A 44 4.84 4.23 -36.24
N VAL A 45 5.72 3.69 -35.40
CA VAL A 45 6.87 4.41 -34.82
C VAL A 45 8.17 3.70 -35.20
N PRO A 46 9.08 4.37 -35.94
CA PRO A 46 8.87 5.62 -36.68
C PRO A 46 7.83 5.46 -37.82
N PRO A 47 7.24 6.55 -38.35
CA PRO A 47 6.23 6.46 -39.42
C PRO A 47 6.82 6.16 -40.80
N ALA A 48 8.12 6.42 -40.98
CA ALA A 48 8.90 6.18 -42.19
C ALA A 48 10.28 5.64 -41.81
N PRO A 49 11.08 5.13 -42.76
CA PRO A 49 12.48 4.83 -42.50
C PRO A 49 13.26 6.07 -42.03
N VAL A 50 14.00 5.95 -40.93
CA VAL A 50 14.79 7.06 -40.36
C VAL A 50 16.22 6.64 -40.06
N SER A 51 17.13 7.60 -40.03
CA SER A 51 18.52 7.34 -39.65
C SER A 51 18.64 6.96 -38.18
N ALA A 52 19.45 5.94 -37.89
CA ALA A 52 19.84 5.55 -36.54
C ALA A 52 21.06 6.34 -36.03
N MET A 53 21.76 7.05 -36.91
CA MET A 53 23.04 7.73 -36.63
C MET A 53 23.08 9.11 -37.28
N ASP A 54 24.00 9.95 -36.83
CA ASP A 54 24.39 11.16 -37.57
C ASP A 54 25.41 10.76 -38.66
N GLY A 55 25.24 11.26 -39.88
CA GLY A 55 26.09 10.89 -41.00
C GLY A 55 25.50 11.13 -42.38
N PHE A 56 25.77 10.21 -43.31
CA PHE A 56 25.39 10.35 -44.72
C PHE A 56 24.58 9.15 -45.20
N ALA A 57 23.35 9.39 -45.63
CA ALA A 57 22.52 8.40 -46.29
C ALA A 57 23.02 8.19 -47.72
N VAL A 58 23.26 6.93 -48.06
CA VAL A 58 23.83 6.49 -49.33
C VAL A 58 23.08 5.27 -49.85
N LYS A 59 23.27 4.97 -51.13
CA LYS A 59 22.88 3.69 -51.70
C LYS A 59 24.02 2.71 -51.48
N ALA A 60 23.79 1.66 -50.71
CA ALA A 60 24.81 0.68 -50.31
C ALA A 60 25.56 0.08 -51.52
N ALA A 61 24.85 -0.13 -52.64
CA ALA A 61 25.43 -0.63 -53.89
C ALA A 61 26.53 0.28 -54.46
N ASP A 62 26.44 1.59 -54.23
CA ASP A 62 27.41 2.57 -54.73
C ASP A 62 28.68 2.61 -53.84
N THR A 63 28.71 1.86 -52.74
CA THR A 63 29.84 1.84 -51.78
C THR A 63 30.74 0.60 -51.91
N ILE A 64 30.37 -0.37 -52.75
CA ILE A 64 30.96 -1.73 -52.77
C ILE A 64 32.48 -1.73 -52.98
N ASP A 65 33.00 -0.80 -53.79
CA ASP A 65 34.42 -0.74 -54.15
C ASP A 65 35.28 0.07 -53.16
N ALA A 66 34.67 0.66 -52.13
CA ALA A 66 35.38 1.39 -51.09
C ALA A 66 36.20 0.43 -50.22
N SER A 67 37.46 0.76 -49.96
CA SER A 67 38.33 0.08 -48.99
C SER A 67 39.34 1.05 -48.40
N ALA A 68 40.09 0.62 -47.38
CA ALA A 68 41.10 1.47 -46.75
C ALA A 68 42.18 1.91 -47.76
N GLU A 69 42.57 0.98 -48.65
CA GLU A 69 43.55 1.18 -49.70
C GLU A 69 42.97 1.86 -50.95
N ASN A 70 41.66 1.74 -51.18
CA ASN A 70 40.93 2.37 -52.28
C ASN A 70 39.72 3.18 -51.75
N PRO A 71 39.95 4.38 -51.18
CA PRO A 71 38.86 5.24 -50.73
C PRO A 71 37.99 5.66 -51.90
N LEU A 72 36.68 5.73 -51.68
CA LEU A 72 35.71 6.09 -52.69
C LEU A 72 35.10 7.45 -52.39
N THR A 73 35.13 8.35 -53.37
CA THR A 73 34.48 9.65 -53.30
C THR A 73 33.07 9.55 -53.88
N LEU A 74 32.06 9.91 -53.10
CA LEU A 74 30.65 9.93 -53.48
C LEU A 74 30.17 11.37 -53.61
N THR A 75 29.28 11.62 -54.58
CA THR A 75 28.62 12.93 -54.82
C THR A 75 27.09 12.84 -54.72
N VAL A 76 26.53 11.64 -54.57
CA VAL A 76 25.10 11.38 -54.41
C VAL A 76 24.87 10.81 -53.02
N PHE A 77 24.40 11.65 -52.10
CA PHE A 77 24.16 11.32 -50.70
C PHE A 77 23.24 12.38 -50.07
N ASP A 78 22.69 12.08 -48.90
CA ASP A 78 22.10 13.08 -48.01
C ASP A 78 22.84 13.14 -46.70
N ARG A 79 23.13 14.35 -46.21
CA ARG A 79 23.49 14.50 -44.80
C ARG A 79 22.24 14.33 -43.94
N VAL A 80 22.28 13.39 -43.01
CA VAL A 80 21.18 13.04 -42.11
C VAL A 80 21.67 13.05 -40.67
N ASN A 81 20.84 13.60 -39.78
CA ASN A 81 20.99 13.38 -38.35
C ASN A 81 20.09 12.23 -37.89
N THR A 82 20.35 11.72 -36.70
CA THR A 82 19.57 10.68 -36.04
C THR A 82 18.10 11.07 -36.01
N GLY A 83 17.23 10.18 -36.50
CA GLY A 83 15.79 10.41 -36.61
C GLY A 83 15.33 11.18 -37.86
N ASN A 84 16.23 11.68 -38.70
CA ASN A 84 15.86 12.24 -40.00
C ASN A 84 15.38 11.12 -40.94
N VAL A 85 14.41 11.44 -41.80
CA VAL A 85 13.87 10.50 -42.79
C VAL A 85 14.97 10.13 -43.79
N VAL A 86 15.14 8.83 -44.04
CA VAL A 86 15.98 8.32 -45.13
C VAL A 86 15.11 8.23 -46.37
N ARG A 87 15.44 9.01 -47.41
CA ARG A 87 14.69 9.03 -48.67
C ARG A 87 14.80 7.67 -49.38
N ASP A 88 13.77 7.30 -50.14
CA ASP A 88 13.66 5.98 -50.80
C ASP A 88 14.80 5.65 -51.79
N GLU A 89 15.54 6.67 -52.24
CA GLU A 89 16.72 6.51 -53.10
C GLU A 89 17.96 5.98 -52.35
N PHE A 90 17.96 6.04 -51.02
CA PHE A 90 19.02 5.56 -50.13
C PHE A 90 18.55 4.39 -49.28
N ASP A 91 19.47 3.48 -48.94
CA ASP A 91 19.15 2.29 -48.16
C ASP A 91 20.12 2.03 -46.99
N ALA A 92 21.14 2.87 -46.79
CA ALA A 92 22.07 2.77 -45.67
C ALA A 92 22.55 4.15 -45.20
N VAL A 93 23.00 4.25 -43.94
CA VAL A 93 23.62 5.48 -43.41
C VAL A 93 25.02 5.18 -42.88
N ILE A 94 26.03 5.85 -43.44
CA ILE A 94 27.42 5.79 -42.94
C ILE A 94 27.56 6.85 -41.86
N MET A 95 28.15 6.48 -40.71
CA MET A 95 28.34 7.40 -39.58
C MET A 95 29.25 8.57 -39.97
N VAL A 96 29.00 9.77 -39.45
CA VAL A 96 29.82 10.97 -39.77
C VAL A 96 31.30 10.76 -39.44
N GLU A 97 31.60 9.94 -38.41
CA GLU A 97 32.96 9.60 -38.00
C GLU A 97 33.70 8.72 -39.03
N ASP A 98 32.97 8.00 -39.88
CA ASP A 98 33.51 7.09 -40.89
C ASP A 98 33.65 7.77 -42.27
N VAL A 99 33.45 9.10 -42.34
CA VAL A 99 33.42 9.88 -43.58
C VAL A 99 34.38 11.07 -43.52
N GLU A 100 35.18 11.23 -44.57
CA GLU A 100 36.03 12.41 -44.78
C GLU A 100 35.32 13.43 -45.69
N PHE A 101 35.20 14.69 -45.26
CA PHE A 101 34.56 15.77 -46.02
C PHE A 101 35.07 17.14 -45.56
N ASP A 102 34.67 18.23 -46.23
CA ASP A 102 35.15 19.60 -45.99
C ASP A 102 34.62 20.26 -44.69
N GLY A 103 33.87 19.53 -43.87
CA GLY A 103 33.27 20.01 -42.63
C GLY A 103 32.03 20.88 -42.80
N SER A 104 31.60 21.18 -44.03
CA SER A 104 30.42 22.00 -44.30
C SER A 104 29.10 21.26 -44.04
N ASP A 105 28.01 22.01 -43.87
CA ASP A 105 26.66 21.44 -43.72
C ASP A 105 26.12 20.79 -44.99
N ALA A 106 26.66 21.16 -46.14
CA ALA A 106 26.29 20.62 -47.45
C ALA A 106 27.57 20.41 -48.29
N PRO A 107 28.39 19.40 -47.96
CA PRO A 107 29.59 19.11 -48.73
C PRO A 107 29.21 18.71 -50.16
N ALA A 108 30.04 19.07 -51.13
CA ALA A 108 29.81 18.67 -52.53
C ALA A 108 30.18 17.19 -52.78
N GLU A 109 31.10 16.65 -51.97
CA GLU A 109 31.57 15.28 -52.04
C GLU A 109 31.94 14.76 -50.65
N ILE A 110 31.83 13.45 -50.47
CA ILE A 110 32.27 12.75 -49.27
C ILE A 110 33.19 11.60 -49.65
N THR A 111 34.19 11.29 -48.82
CA THR A 111 35.09 10.17 -49.04
C THR A 111 34.91 9.11 -47.96
N ILE A 112 34.71 7.86 -48.40
CA ILE A 112 34.50 6.70 -47.53
C ILE A 112 35.59 5.65 -47.74
N ARG A 113 35.92 4.91 -46.67
CA ARG A 113 37.01 3.90 -46.66
C ARG A 113 36.53 2.46 -46.45
N ALA A 114 35.22 2.25 -46.39
CA ALA A 114 34.63 0.93 -46.25
C ALA A 114 33.24 0.89 -46.89
N PRO A 115 32.82 -0.26 -47.44
CA PRO A 115 31.47 -0.42 -47.96
C PRO A 115 30.47 -0.55 -46.81
N ILE A 116 29.22 -0.16 -47.04
CA ILE A 116 28.12 -0.36 -46.09
C ILE A 116 27.07 -1.31 -46.67
N LYS A 117 26.44 -2.10 -45.78
CA LYS A 117 25.35 -3.01 -46.17
C LYS A 117 24.01 -2.27 -46.20
N ALA A 118 23.15 -2.62 -47.17
CA ALA A 118 21.77 -2.15 -47.21
C ALA A 118 21.04 -2.45 -45.87
N GLY A 119 20.27 -1.47 -45.41
CA GLY A 119 19.55 -1.45 -44.14
C GLY A 119 20.41 -1.09 -42.92
N ARG A 120 21.73 -0.91 -43.06
CA ARG A 120 22.58 -0.58 -41.91
C ARG A 120 22.34 0.87 -41.48
N ASN A 121 22.20 1.05 -40.16
CA ASN A 121 21.92 2.33 -39.52
C ASN A 121 20.62 3.01 -40.04
N VAL A 122 19.70 2.24 -40.61
CA VAL A 122 18.36 2.69 -41.00
C VAL A 122 17.36 1.96 -40.12
N ARG A 123 16.58 2.72 -39.35
CA ARG A 123 15.45 2.18 -38.60
C ARG A 123 14.23 2.10 -39.50
N LYS A 124 13.58 0.95 -39.55
CA LYS A 124 12.42 0.74 -40.45
C LYS A 124 11.17 1.43 -39.90
N ALA A 125 10.24 1.77 -40.80
CA ALA A 125 8.91 2.20 -40.37
C ALA A 125 8.25 1.12 -39.49
N GLY A 126 7.71 1.51 -38.35
CA GLY A 126 7.08 0.61 -37.38
C GLY A 126 8.02 -0.35 -36.68
N GLU A 127 9.33 -0.11 -36.70
CA GLU A 127 10.34 -0.93 -36.01
C GLU A 127 10.08 -1.06 -34.50
N ASP A 128 9.61 0.01 -33.86
CA ASP A 128 9.18 -0.03 -32.46
C ASP A 128 7.78 -0.64 -32.35
N ILE A 129 6.81 -0.02 -33.03
CA ILE A 129 5.45 -0.55 -33.14
C ILE A 129 4.83 -0.14 -34.48
N ALA A 130 4.11 -1.07 -35.12
CA ALA A 130 3.31 -0.76 -36.30
C ALA A 130 1.92 -0.23 -35.91
N GLU A 131 1.33 0.58 -36.78
CA GLU A 131 -0.05 1.05 -36.64
C GLU A 131 -1.04 -0.10 -36.40
N GLY A 132 -2.01 0.11 -35.49
CA GLY A 132 -3.05 -0.86 -35.17
C GLY A 132 -2.56 -2.06 -34.36
N ARG A 133 -1.28 -2.14 -34.00
CA ARG A 133 -0.77 -3.18 -33.10
C ARG A 133 -1.14 -2.85 -31.65
N MET A 134 -1.47 -3.89 -30.90
CA MET A 134 -1.82 -3.76 -29.49
C MET A 134 -0.59 -3.34 -28.69
N VAL A 135 -0.74 -2.28 -27.90
CA VAL A 135 0.26 -1.80 -26.94
C VAL A 135 0.10 -2.53 -25.62
N LEU A 136 -1.12 -2.56 -25.09
CA LEU A 136 -1.47 -3.19 -23.83
C LEU A 136 -2.83 -3.90 -23.94
N PRO A 137 -2.99 -5.11 -23.36
CA PRO A 137 -4.28 -5.79 -23.30
C PRO A 137 -5.21 -5.19 -22.24
N ALA A 138 -6.51 -5.47 -22.33
CA ALA A 138 -7.46 -5.18 -21.26
C ALA A 138 -7.03 -5.86 -19.94
N GLY A 139 -7.24 -5.17 -18.82
CA GLY A 139 -6.84 -5.65 -17.50
C GLY A 139 -5.36 -5.46 -17.17
N ALA A 140 -4.53 -4.95 -18.10
CA ALA A 140 -3.16 -4.58 -17.78
C ALA A 140 -3.13 -3.39 -16.81
N ARG A 141 -2.27 -3.48 -15.79
CA ARG A 141 -1.94 -2.33 -14.93
C ARG A 141 -0.90 -1.48 -15.66
N ILE A 142 -1.21 -0.21 -15.84
CA ILE A 142 -0.36 0.74 -16.54
C ILE A 142 0.82 1.14 -15.64
N ARG A 143 2.05 0.93 -16.11
CA ARG A 143 3.29 1.29 -15.40
C ARG A 143 3.78 2.68 -15.83
N PRO A 144 4.65 3.34 -15.04
CA PRO A 144 5.23 4.63 -15.43
C PRO A 144 5.91 4.60 -16.82
N PHE A 145 6.60 3.50 -17.15
CA PHE A 145 7.22 3.35 -18.47
C PHE A 145 6.17 3.30 -19.61
N ASP A 146 5.04 2.64 -19.37
CA ASP A 146 3.98 2.48 -20.37
C ASP A 146 3.36 3.84 -20.75
N ILE A 147 3.37 4.83 -19.85
CA ILE A 147 2.89 6.19 -20.12
C ILE A 147 3.65 6.83 -21.28
N GLY A 148 4.98 6.71 -21.29
CA GLY A 148 5.82 7.24 -22.37
C GLY A 148 5.55 6.55 -23.70
N ALA A 149 5.40 5.21 -23.67
CA ALA A 149 5.07 4.42 -24.85
C ALA A 149 3.69 4.81 -25.42
N LEU A 150 2.64 4.81 -24.57
CA LEU A 150 1.28 5.21 -24.96
C LEU A 150 1.26 6.60 -25.59
N ALA A 151 1.91 7.58 -24.97
CA ALA A 151 2.03 8.94 -25.51
C ALA A 151 2.76 8.94 -26.87
N GLY A 152 3.90 8.25 -26.97
CA GLY A 152 4.67 8.11 -28.21
C GLY A 152 3.88 7.47 -29.35
N TYR A 153 2.94 6.57 -29.03
CA TYR A 153 2.09 5.86 -29.98
C TYR A 153 0.75 6.56 -30.26
N GLY A 154 0.59 7.82 -29.82
CA GLY A 154 -0.55 8.68 -30.12
C GLY A 154 -1.74 8.52 -29.18
N ILE A 155 -1.58 7.77 -28.09
CA ILE A 155 -2.63 7.55 -27.10
C ILE A 155 -2.51 8.63 -26.00
N THR A 156 -3.49 9.53 -25.98
CA THR A 156 -3.55 10.66 -25.05
C THR A 156 -4.55 10.43 -23.92
N GLU A 157 -5.46 9.47 -24.09
CA GLU A 157 -6.49 9.08 -23.14
C GLU A 157 -6.70 7.57 -23.21
N VAL A 158 -7.06 6.96 -22.08
CA VAL A 158 -7.32 5.52 -21.97
C VAL A 158 -8.56 5.28 -21.11
N LEU A 159 -9.31 4.23 -21.45
CA LEU A 159 -10.43 3.77 -20.64
C LEU A 159 -9.91 2.82 -19.55
N VAL A 160 -10.13 3.18 -18.28
CA VAL A 160 -9.65 2.42 -17.12
C VAL A 160 -10.81 1.94 -16.27
N ARG A 161 -10.62 0.80 -15.60
CA ARG A 161 -11.54 0.31 -14.57
C ARG A 161 -11.56 1.29 -13.41
N SER A 162 -12.74 1.52 -12.86
CA SER A 162 -12.96 2.34 -11.66
C SER A 162 -13.91 1.60 -10.72
N VAL A 163 -13.67 1.74 -9.43
CA VAL A 163 -14.51 1.22 -8.35
C VAL A 163 -14.78 2.40 -7.43
N SER A 164 -16.05 2.67 -7.16
CA SER A 164 -16.47 3.59 -6.10
C SER A 164 -16.96 2.80 -4.89
N VAL A 165 -16.58 3.27 -3.70
CA VAL A 165 -17.00 2.72 -2.41
C VAL A 165 -17.84 3.75 -1.66
N GLY A 166 -19.10 3.44 -1.42
CA GLY A 166 -20.01 4.25 -0.62
C GLY A 166 -19.96 3.87 0.86
N ILE A 167 -19.77 4.82 1.76
CA ILE A 167 -19.71 4.58 3.21
C ILE A 167 -20.88 5.28 3.89
N ILE A 168 -21.73 4.51 4.56
CA ILE A 168 -22.91 4.98 5.29
C ILE A 168 -22.61 4.83 6.79
N PRO A 169 -22.28 5.92 7.50
CA PRO A 169 -22.27 5.91 8.95
C PRO A 169 -23.70 5.73 9.47
N THR A 170 -23.90 4.86 10.45
CA THR A 170 -25.20 4.69 11.11
C THR A 170 -25.05 4.76 12.62
N GLY A 171 -25.91 5.55 13.26
CA GLY A 171 -25.93 5.71 14.70
C GLY A 171 -26.62 7.01 15.08
N SER A 172 -27.58 6.94 15.99
CA SER A 172 -28.33 8.12 16.45
C SER A 172 -27.50 9.03 17.38
N GLU A 173 -26.39 8.49 17.90
CA GLU A 173 -25.41 9.16 18.75
C GLU A 173 -24.34 9.95 17.98
N LEU A 174 -24.24 9.74 16.66
CA LEU A 174 -23.14 10.25 15.86
C LEU A 174 -23.25 11.76 15.65
N ILE A 175 -22.14 12.45 15.87
CA ILE A 175 -21.97 13.88 15.60
C ILE A 175 -20.81 14.14 14.64
N ALA A 176 -20.75 15.33 14.07
CA ALA A 176 -19.73 15.70 13.11
C ALA A 176 -18.34 15.90 13.77
N PRO A 177 -17.25 15.61 13.05
CA PRO A 177 -15.91 16.01 13.46
C PRO A 177 -15.80 17.51 13.73
N GLY A 178 -15.08 17.87 14.80
CA GLY A 178 -14.89 19.26 15.23
C GLY A 178 -15.90 19.74 16.28
N GLU A 179 -16.98 18.98 16.50
CA GLU A 179 -17.91 19.23 17.61
C GLU A 179 -17.39 18.58 18.90
N VAL A 180 -17.69 19.20 20.04
CA VAL A 180 -17.41 18.64 21.37
C VAL A 180 -18.57 17.71 21.75
N PRO A 181 -18.35 16.41 21.96
CA PRO A 181 -19.43 15.47 22.26
C PRO A 181 -20.00 15.70 23.67
N ASN A 182 -21.32 15.76 23.78
CA ASN A 182 -22.01 15.62 25.06
C ASN A 182 -22.02 14.14 25.51
N PRO A 183 -22.29 13.85 26.80
CA PRO A 183 -22.45 12.48 27.25
C PRO A 183 -23.45 11.70 26.40
N GLY A 184 -23.02 10.54 25.88
CA GLY A 184 -23.82 9.70 24.99
C GLY A 184 -23.71 10.04 23.50
N GLN A 185 -22.94 11.07 23.11
CA GLN A 185 -22.61 11.36 21.71
C GLN A 185 -21.20 10.83 21.38
N VAL A 186 -21.01 10.45 20.11
CA VAL A 186 -19.73 9.98 19.59
C VAL A 186 -19.42 10.72 18.30
N VAL A 187 -18.20 11.23 18.18
CA VAL A 187 -17.75 11.86 16.94
C VAL A 187 -17.56 10.78 15.88
N GLU A 188 -18.21 10.95 14.72
CA GLU A 188 -18.05 9.99 13.64
C GLU A 188 -16.66 10.10 13.01
N SER A 189 -15.87 9.05 13.18
CA SER A 189 -14.46 8.98 12.77
C SER A 189 -14.16 7.77 11.88
N ASN A 190 -14.99 6.72 11.90
CA ASN A 190 -14.72 5.47 11.19
C ASN A 190 -14.75 5.68 9.68
N SER A 191 -15.74 6.40 9.16
CA SER A 191 -15.90 6.65 7.73
C SER A 191 -14.73 7.47 7.16
N ILE A 192 -14.16 8.37 7.97
CA ILE A 192 -12.99 9.17 7.59
C ILE A 192 -11.74 8.29 7.54
N MET A 193 -11.55 7.46 8.58
CA MET A 193 -10.47 6.48 8.65
C MET A 193 -10.54 5.48 7.48
N THR A 194 -11.72 4.91 7.24
CA THR A 194 -11.99 3.96 6.15
C THR A 194 -11.70 4.62 4.80
N ALA A 195 -12.18 5.84 4.56
CA ALA A 195 -11.94 6.54 3.31
C ALA A 195 -10.46 6.82 3.06
N ALA A 196 -9.71 7.21 4.09
CA ALA A 196 -8.26 7.41 3.99
C ALA A 196 -7.51 6.09 3.71
N TYR A 197 -7.97 4.97 4.28
CA TYR A 197 -7.40 3.66 4.00
C TYR A 197 -7.69 3.21 2.56
N LEU A 198 -8.95 3.24 2.13
CA LEU A 198 -9.37 2.72 0.83
C LEU A 198 -8.84 3.54 -0.35
N ARG A 199 -8.69 4.86 -0.22
CA ARG A 199 -8.10 5.69 -1.30
C ARG A 199 -6.68 5.25 -1.70
N GLN A 200 -5.95 4.58 -0.81
CA GLN A 200 -4.62 4.03 -1.12
C GLN A 200 -4.66 2.87 -2.12
N PHE A 201 -5.85 2.30 -2.38
CA PHE A 201 -6.08 1.28 -3.41
C PHE A 201 -6.38 1.88 -4.79
N GLY A 202 -6.44 3.22 -4.90
CA GLY A 202 -6.80 3.93 -6.13
C GLY A 202 -8.29 3.88 -6.46
N VAL A 203 -9.14 3.59 -5.48
CA VAL A 203 -10.60 3.61 -5.61
C VAL A 203 -11.20 4.95 -5.19
N ASP A 204 -12.34 5.29 -5.78
CA ASP A 204 -13.11 6.46 -5.39
C ASP A 204 -13.92 6.14 -4.11
N VAL A 205 -14.07 7.10 -3.21
CA VAL A 205 -14.77 6.89 -1.93
C VAL A 205 -15.75 8.03 -1.66
N VAL A 206 -17.01 7.67 -1.43
CA VAL A 206 -18.11 8.58 -1.12
C VAL A 206 -18.56 8.35 0.32
N CYS A 207 -18.41 9.36 1.18
CA CYS A 207 -18.94 9.31 2.55
C CYS A 207 -20.31 9.99 2.58
N TYR A 208 -21.34 9.25 2.95
CA TYR A 208 -22.69 9.77 3.14
C TYR A 208 -22.84 10.43 4.51
N SER A 209 -23.87 11.27 4.66
CA SER A 209 -24.25 11.80 5.97
C SER A 209 -24.68 10.67 6.91
N PRO A 210 -24.41 10.78 8.24
CA PRO A 210 -24.86 9.80 9.21
C PRO A 210 -26.37 9.57 9.13
N VAL A 211 -26.77 8.31 9.17
CA VAL A 211 -28.17 7.88 9.15
C VAL A 211 -28.56 7.40 10.55
N PRO A 212 -29.66 7.92 11.14
CA PRO A 212 -30.11 7.48 12.45
C PRO A 212 -30.59 6.02 12.42
N ASP A 213 -30.68 5.38 13.59
CA ASP A 213 -31.05 3.97 13.75
C ASP A 213 -32.52 3.68 13.43
N ASN A 214 -32.83 3.71 12.14
CA ASN A 214 -34.16 3.51 11.60
C ASN A 214 -34.08 2.68 10.32
N ARG A 215 -34.69 1.49 10.33
CA ARG A 215 -34.68 0.55 9.20
C ARG A 215 -35.08 1.20 7.87
N VAL A 216 -36.10 2.06 7.85
CA VAL A 216 -36.60 2.66 6.60
C VAL A 216 -35.56 3.64 6.03
N LEU A 217 -34.96 4.45 6.90
CA LEU A 217 -33.93 5.42 6.50
C LEU A 217 -32.64 4.71 6.06
N ILE A 218 -32.21 3.69 6.80
CA ILE A 218 -31.04 2.87 6.46
C ILE A 218 -31.28 2.15 5.12
N ARG A 219 -32.46 1.55 4.91
CA ARG A 219 -32.83 0.91 3.64
C ARG A 219 -32.73 1.91 2.47
N GLY A 220 -33.30 3.11 2.61
CA GLY A 220 -33.23 4.13 1.57
C GLY A 220 -31.79 4.60 1.28
N ALA A 221 -30.95 4.70 2.32
CA ALA A 221 -29.53 5.03 2.16
C ALA A 221 -28.75 3.92 1.43
N ILE A 222 -28.99 2.64 1.76
CA ILE A 222 -28.39 1.50 1.07
C ILE A 222 -28.80 1.49 -0.41
N GLU A 223 -30.10 1.64 -0.70
CA GLU A 223 -30.62 1.65 -2.07
C GLU A 223 -29.98 2.76 -2.91
N LYS A 224 -29.85 3.97 -2.36
CA LYS A 224 -29.12 5.07 -2.98
C LYS A 224 -27.64 4.74 -3.20
N ALA A 225 -26.95 4.28 -2.17
CA ALA A 225 -25.51 4.01 -2.24
C ALA A 225 -25.17 2.88 -3.22
N VAL A 226 -26.00 1.84 -3.31
CA VAL A 226 -25.83 0.74 -4.28
C VAL A 226 -26.05 1.22 -5.72
N ALA A 227 -26.93 2.21 -5.94
CA ALA A 227 -27.11 2.81 -7.26
C ALA A 227 -25.87 3.64 -7.68
N GLU A 228 -25.22 4.31 -6.72
CA GLU A 228 -24.11 5.24 -6.97
C GLU A 228 -22.71 4.60 -6.89
N ASN A 229 -22.55 3.41 -6.31
CA ASN A 229 -21.25 2.80 -6.02
C ASN A 229 -21.20 1.30 -6.31
N GLU A 230 -20.00 0.73 -6.48
CA GLU A 230 -19.79 -0.71 -6.71
C GLU A 230 -19.70 -1.50 -5.40
N ILE A 231 -19.26 -0.87 -4.32
CA ILE A 231 -19.18 -1.45 -2.97
C ILE A 231 -19.87 -0.50 -1.99
N VAL A 232 -20.66 -1.02 -1.06
CA VAL A 232 -21.27 -0.23 0.03
C VAL A 232 -20.82 -0.76 1.38
N LEU A 233 -20.36 0.13 2.24
CA LEU A 233 -19.96 -0.14 3.62
C LEU A 233 -20.92 0.56 4.56
N LEU A 234 -21.46 -0.16 5.54
CA LEU A 234 -22.22 0.42 6.64
C LEU A 234 -21.35 0.41 7.89
N SER A 235 -20.97 1.58 8.39
CA SER A 235 -20.29 1.71 9.69
C SER A 235 -21.35 1.75 10.78
N ALA A 236 -21.69 0.59 11.34
CA ALA A 236 -22.80 0.43 12.27
C ALA A 236 -22.36 -0.02 13.66
N GLY A 237 -22.93 0.62 14.70
CA GLY A 237 -22.85 0.10 16.06
C GLY A 237 -23.28 -1.37 16.12
N SER A 238 -22.54 -2.20 16.85
CA SER A 238 -22.79 -3.63 16.93
C SER A 238 -24.11 -3.93 17.67
N SER A 239 -25.24 -3.93 16.96
CA SER A 239 -26.54 -4.23 17.56
C SER A 239 -26.74 -5.74 17.66
N MET A 240 -26.10 -6.36 18.67
CA MET A 240 -26.64 -7.58 19.29
C MET A 240 -27.91 -7.28 20.13
N GLY A 241 -28.51 -6.09 19.98
CA GLY A 241 -29.77 -5.67 20.59
C GLY A 241 -30.98 -6.20 19.81
N SER A 242 -32.17 -5.96 20.37
CA SER A 242 -33.44 -6.54 19.90
C SER A 242 -33.90 -6.12 18.50
N LYS A 243 -33.18 -5.22 17.80
CA LYS A 243 -33.40 -4.82 16.40
C LYS A 243 -32.06 -4.51 15.72
N ASP A 244 -31.53 -5.46 14.96
CA ASP A 244 -30.45 -5.18 14.00
C ASP A 244 -31.07 -4.55 12.74
N PHE A 245 -31.08 -3.22 12.70
CA PHE A 245 -31.65 -2.46 11.59
C PHE A 245 -30.85 -2.64 10.30
N THR A 246 -29.54 -2.87 10.39
CA THR A 246 -28.64 -3.05 9.25
C THR A 246 -28.90 -4.38 8.57
N ALA A 247 -28.90 -5.47 9.34
CA ALA A 247 -29.17 -6.80 8.78
C ALA A 247 -30.58 -6.87 8.16
N SER A 248 -31.60 -6.34 8.84
CA SER A 248 -32.95 -6.33 8.29
C SER A 248 -33.07 -5.46 7.02
N ALA A 249 -32.43 -4.29 6.96
CA ALA A 249 -32.44 -3.44 5.77
C ALA A 249 -31.73 -4.08 4.57
N ILE A 250 -30.62 -4.79 4.78
CA ILE A 250 -29.92 -5.53 3.72
C ILE A 250 -30.79 -6.69 3.22
N ALA A 251 -31.39 -7.46 4.13
CA ALA A 251 -32.25 -8.59 3.77
C ALA A 251 -33.51 -8.17 2.98
N ASP A 252 -34.00 -6.94 3.16
CA ASP A 252 -35.12 -6.40 2.38
C ASP A 252 -34.75 -6.06 0.93
N LEU A 253 -33.47 -5.78 0.67
CA LEU A 253 -32.96 -5.30 -0.61
C LEU A 253 -32.24 -6.40 -1.40
N GLY A 254 -31.77 -7.44 -0.73
CA GLY A 254 -30.99 -8.50 -1.34
C GLY A 254 -30.75 -9.67 -0.40
N GLU A 255 -29.62 -10.34 -0.58
CA GLU A 255 -29.28 -11.56 0.15
C GLU A 255 -28.19 -11.28 1.19
N ILE A 256 -28.27 -11.92 2.35
CA ILE A 256 -27.19 -11.94 3.34
C ILE A 256 -26.43 -13.25 3.20
N LEU A 257 -25.14 -13.16 2.85
CA LEU A 257 -24.26 -14.32 2.74
C LEU A 257 -23.80 -14.81 4.11
N PHE A 258 -23.48 -13.88 5.01
CA PHE A 258 -23.21 -14.20 6.41
C PHE A 258 -23.47 -13.00 7.33
N HIS A 259 -23.72 -13.28 8.60
CA HIS A 259 -23.86 -12.25 9.63
C HIS A 259 -23.17 -12.69 10.92
N GLY A 260 -22.02 -12.06 11.15
CA GLY A 260 -21.12 -12.34 12.24
C GLY A 260 -20.07 -13.39 11.90
N VAL A 261 -18.86 -13.16 12.36
CA VAL A 261 -17.68 -13.98 12.11
C VAL A 261 -17.06 -14.39 13.44
N PHE A 262 -16.56 -15.63 13.55
CA PHE A 262 -15.76 -16.09 14.70
C PHE A 262 -14.36 -15.46 14.69
N MET A 263 -14.32 -14.13 14.83
CA MET A 263 -13.09 -13.35 14.89
C MET A 263 -13.13 -12.26 15.96
N LYS A 264 -11.96 -11.76 16.35
CA LYS A 264 -11.80 -10.63 17.26
C LYS A 264 -10.61 -9.75 16.86
N PRO A 265 -10.76 -8.42 16.89
CA PRO A 265 -12.04 -7.70 16.96
C PRO A 265 -12.86 -7.93 15.68
N ALA A 266 -14.02 -7.28 15.53
CA ALA A 266 -14.89 -7.38 14.35
C ALA A 266 -15.82 -8.60 14.22
N LYS A 267 -16.13 -9.26 15.34
CA LYS A 267 -17.19 -10.27 15.41
C LYS A 267 -18.51 -9.94 14.68
N PRO A 268 -19.09 -8.72 14.72
CA PRO A 268 -20.40 -8.47 14.12
C PRO A 268 -20.36 -8.22 12.61
N THR A 269 -19.20 -8.31 11.95
CA THR A 269 -19.10 -8.09 10.51
C THR A 269 -20.06 -8.98 9.72
N MET A 270 -20.69 -8.41 8.70
CA MET A 270 -21.62 -9.13 7.83
C MET A 270 -21.39 -8.77 6.38
N LEU A 271 -21.82 -9.66 5.49
CA LEU A 271 -21.79 -9.45 4.05
C LEU A 271 -23.17 -9.77 3.48
N GLY A 272 -23.72 -8.82 2.74
CA GLY A 272 -24.83 -9.05 1.83
C GLY A 272 -24.50 -8.66 0.40
N VAL A 273 -25.41 -9.01 -0.50
CA VAL A 273 -25.34 -8.68 -1.93
C VAL A 273 -26.67 -8.06 -2.32
N VAL A 274 -26.62 -6.84 -2.83
CA VAL A 274 -27.79 -6.08 -3.32
C VAL A 274 -27.52 -5.68 -4.77
N ASN A 275 -28.40 -6.07 -5.70
CA ASN A 275 -28.22 -5.84 -7.14
C ASN A 275 -26.85 -6.31 -7.68
N GLY A 276 -26.35 -7.45 -7.16
CA GLY A 276 -25.04 -8.00 -7.53
C GLY A 276 -23.83 -7.28 -6.91
N LYS A 277 -24.04 -6.24 -6.10
CA LYS A 277 -22.98 -5.44 -5.46
C LYS A 277 -22.84 -5.79 -3.97
N PRO A 278 -21.61 -5.91 -3.45
CA PRO A 278 -21.39 -6.19 -2.04
C PRO A 278 -21.81 -5.03 -1.13
N VAL A 279 -22.53 -5.39 -0.07
CA VAL A 279 -22.91 -4.51 1.03
C VAL A 279 -22.36 -5.09 2.33
N ILE A 280 -21.33 -4.45 2.90
CA ILE A 280 -20.59 -4.96 4.06
C ILE A 280 -20.98 -4.16 5.29
N GLY A 281 -21.54 -4.85 6.29
CA GLY A 281 -21.81 -4.27 7.61
C GLY A 281 -20.56 -4.34 8.48
N MET A 282 -20.07 -3.18 8.89
CA MET A 282 -18.84 -2.98 9.65
C MET A 282 -19.15 -2.64 11.11
N PRO A 283 -18.35 -3.11 12.08
CA PRO A 283 -18.53 -2.77 13.49
C PRO A 283 -18.28 -1.29 13.77
N GLY A 284 -19.02 -0.70 14.73
CA GLY A 284 -18.88 0.72 15.09
C GLY A 284 -17.65 1.07 15.92
N PHE A 285 -16.97 0.09 16.54
CA PHE A 285 -15.72 0.38 17.25
C PHE A 285 -14.54 0.53 16.28
N PRO A 286 -13.70 1.57 16.39
CA PRO A 286 -12.70 1.90 15.37
C PRO A 286 -11.73 0.77 15.02
N LEU A 287 -11.16 0.05 16.01
CA LEU A 287 -10.23 -1.04 15.71
C LEU A 287 -10.93 -2.27 15.14
N ALA A 288 -12.22 -2.45 15.47
CA ALA A 288 -13.04 -3.49 14.89
C ALA A 288 -13.40 -3.16 13.42
N ALA A 289 -13.76 -1.91 13.12
CA ALA A 289 -13.94 -1.42 11.76
C ALA A 289 -12.66 -1.65 10.93
N GLN A 290 -11.52 -1.14 11.42
CA GLN A 290 -10.24 -1.29 10.74
C GLN A 290 -9.86 -2.76 10.51
N THR A 291 -10.15 -3.65 11.46
CA THR A 291 -9.87 -5.08 11.29
C THR A 291 -10.75 -5.67 10.20
N ALA A 292 -12.05 -5.37 10.16
CA ALA A 292 -12.91 -5.83 9.09
C ALA A 292 -12.53 -5.23 7.72
N GLU A 293 -12.02 -4.00 7.68
CA GLU A 293 -11.55 -3.36 6.43
C GLU A 293 -10.38 -4.16 5.87
N ARG A 294 -9.39 -4.45 6.71
CA ARG A 294 -8.19 -5.21 6.34
C ARG A 294 -8.50 -6.66 5.98
N MET A 295 -9.43 -7.29 6.70
CA MET A 295 -9.70 -8.72 6.53
C MET A 295 -10.68 -9.02 5.40
N PHE A 296 -11.52 -8.06 5.00
CA PHE A 296 -12.56 -8.30 4.00
C PHE A 296 -12.52 -7.29 2.85
N VAL A 297 -12.54 -5.98 3.14
CA VAL A 297 -12.63 -4.96 2.07
C VAL A 297 -11.33 -4.91 1.25
N ARG A 298 -10.17 -4.97 1.90
CA ARG A 298 -8.86 -5.10 1.25
C ARG A 298 -8.83 -6.33 0.35
N GLU A 299 -9.17 -7.50 0.91
CA GLU A 299 -9.12 -8.78 0.21
C GLU A 299 -10.03 -8.78 -1.03
N LEU A 300 -11.20 -8.16 -0.92
CA LEU A 300 -12.11 -7.94 -2.04
C LEU A 300 -11.46 -7.08 -3.14
N LEU A 301 -10.93 -5.91 -2.77
CA LEU A 301 -10.31 -4.98 -3.71
C LEU A 301 -9.08 -5.60 -4.39
N GLU A 302 -8.21 -6.28 -3.63
CA GLU A 302 -7.04 -6.96 -4.16
C GLU A 302 -7.43 -8.07 -5.14
N ARG A 303 -8.49 -8.84 -4.82
CA ARG A 303 -9.04 -9.86 -5.71
C ARG A 303 -9.61 -9.25 -7.01
N TRP A 304 -10.14 -8.04 -6.94
CA TRP A 304 -10.62 -7.28 -8.09
C TRP A 304 -9.48 -6.58 -8.86
N GLY A 305 -8.25 -6.71 -8.39
CA GLY A 305 -7.05 -6.18 -9.01
C GLY A 305 -6.65 -4.78 -8.51
N PHE A 306 -7.36 -4.21 -7.54
CA PHE A 306 -7.02 -2.92 -6.92
C PHE A 306 -6.08 -3.19 -5.75
N SER A 307 -4.79 -2.92 -5.95
CA SER A 307 -3.76 -3.19 -4.94
C SER A 307 -3.55 -1.96 -4.06
N GLY A 308 -3.60 -2.15 -2.75
CA GLY A 308 -3.30 -1.12 -1.76
C GLY A 308 -1.85 -1.15 -1.29
N PRO A 309 -1.57 -0.58 -0.11
CA PRO A 309 -0.25 -0.62 0.51
C PRO A 309 0.27 -2.05 0.68
N ALA A 310 1.56 -2.24 0.39
CA ALA A 310 2.23 -3.52 0.57
C ALA A 310 2.09 -4.00 2.03
N GLN A 311 1.79 -5.28 2.20
CA GLN A 311 1.66 -5.90 3.51
C GLN A 311 2.81 -6.89 3.69
N GLU A 312 3.72 -6.57 4.59
CA GLU A 312 4.83 -7.44 4.93
C GLU A 312 4.47 -8.27 6.16
N THR A 313 4.75 -9.57 6.11
CA THR A 313 4.67 -10.45 7.28
C THR A 313 6.08 -10.86 7.69
N VAL A 314 6.38 -10.75 8.97
CA VAL A 314 7.66 -11.17 9.55
C VAL A 314 7.42 -12.20 10.65
N ALA A 315 8.38 -13.11 10.85
CA ALA A 315 8.40 -13.95 12.03
C ALA A 315 8.90 -13.09 13.20
N ALA A 316 8.09 -12.92 14.23
CA ALA A 316 8.43 -12.15 15.42
C ALA A 316 8.34 -13.00 16.68
N GLU A 317 9.21 -12.75 17.64
CA GLU A 317 9.18 -13.37 18.95
C GLU A 317 8.16 -12.65 19.84
N ALA A 318 7.26 -13.39 20.47
CA ALA A 318 6.33 -12.83 21.44
C ALA A 318 7.11 -12.40 22.70
N GLY A 319 7.18 -11.10 22.97
CA GLY A 319 7.86 -10.56 24.15
C GLY A 319 7.13 -10.83 25.47
N GLU A 320 5.87 -11.26 25.39
CA GLU A 320 5.08 -11.75 26.52
C GLU A 320 4.07 -12.81 26.07
N MET A 321 3.37 -13.43 27.03
CA MET A 321 2.32 -14.39 26.71
C MET A 321 1.12 -13.69 26.05
N ILE A 322 0.90 -13.93 24.76
CA ILE A 322 -0.27 -13.41 24.05
C ILE A 322 -1.41 -14.42 24.21
N SER A 323 -2.38 -14.08 25.07
CA SER A 323 -3.57 -14.91 25.29
C SER A 323 -4.67 -14.60 24.28
N SER A 324 -5.37 -15.66 23.85
CA SER A 324 -6.50 -15.58 22.94
C SER A 324 -7.66 -16.49 23.35
N ASP A 325 -8.84 -16.22 22.83
CA ASP A 325 -10.03 -17.04 23.07
C ASP A 325 -10.01 -18.20 22.03
N ALA A 326 -9.90 -19.45 22.47
CA ALA A 326 -9.58 -20.57 21.57
C ALA A 326 -10.61 -20.82 20.44
N ASP A 327 -11.85 -20.35 20.57
CA ASP A 327 -12.93 -20.59 19.61
C ASP A 327 -13.01 -19.55 18.47
N ILE A 328 -12.08 -18.59 18.41
CA ILE A 328 -12.10 -17.51 17.42
C ILE A 328 -10.70 -17.25 16.84
N ASP A 329 -10.67 -16.64 15.66
CA ASP A 329 -9.45 -16.03 15.12
C ASP A 329 -9.25 -14.65 15.75
N GLU A 330 -8.10 -14.40 16.38
CA GLU A 330 -7.82 -13.10 17.00
C GLU A 330 -6.71 -12.35 16.29
N PHE A 331 -7.00 -11.11 15.91
CA PHE A 331 -6.08 -10.16 15.30
C PHE A 331 -5.65 -9.15 16.37
N ARG A 332 -4.50 -9.44 17.00
CA ARG A 332 -3.95 -8.67 18.12
C ARG A 332 -3.05 -7.56 17.61
N PHE A 333 -3.49 -6.32 17.77
CA PHE A 333 -2.62 -5.15 17.56
C PHE A 333 -1.41 -5.23 18.50
N ALA A 334 -0.23 -4.96 17.94
CA ALA A 334 1.03 -5.05 18.66
C ALA A 334 2.04 -4.01 18.17
N SER A 335 3.00 -3.71 19.03
CA SER A 335 4.19 -2.93 18.69
C SER A 335 5.35 -3.88 18.47
N ALA A 336 6.04 -3.72 17.35
CA ALA A 336 7.17 -4.51 16.93
C ALA A 336 8.43 -3.65 16.81
N ALA A 337 9.59 -4.24 17.12
CA ALA A 337 10.90 -3.69 16.79
C ALA A 337 11.93 -4.80 16.66
N GLU A 338 13.06 -4.50 16.04
CA GLU A 338 14.25 -5.33 16.15
C GLU A 338 14.95 -5.05 17.49
N VAL A 339 15.04 -6.06 18.35
CA VAL A 339 15.68 -6.00 19.68
C VAL A 339 16.71 -7.14 19.73
N GLY A 340 17.99 -6.83 19.92
CA GLY A 340 19.05 -7.84 20.03
C GLY A 340 19.18 -8.74 18.79
N GLY A 341 18.91 -8.20 17.59
CA GLY A 341 19.02 -8.93 16.32
C GLY A 341 17.81 -9.81 15.95
N ARG A 342 16.71 -9.73 16.70
CA ARG A 342 15.45 -10.43 16.41
C ARG A 342 14.28 -9.47 16.44
N VAL A 343 13.23 -9.74 15.67
CA VAL A 343 11.99 -8.97 15.76
C VAL A 343 11.21 -9.43 16.97
N VAL A 344 10.88 -8.52 17.88
CA VAL A 344 10.04 -8.78 19.05
C VAL A 344 8.71 -8.05 18.91
N VAL A 345 7.62 -8.66 19.37
CA VAL A 345 6.29 -8.03 19.46
C VAL A 345 5.80 -7.95 20.90
N LEU A 346 5.22 -6.80 21.26
CA LEU A 346 4.47 -6.60 22.50
C LEU A 346 3.02 -6.22 22.15
N PRO A 347 2.01 -7.00 22.59
CA PRO A 347 0.62 -6.72 22.29
C PRO A 347 0.13 -5.42 22.96
N GLN A 348 -0.82 -4.75 22.33
CA GLN A 348 -1.56 -3.63 22.92
C GLN A 348 -2.70 -4.14 23.80
N VAL A 349 -3.32 -3.28 24.61
CA VAL A 349 -4.48 -3.65 25.44
C VAL A 349 -5.60 -4.33 24.62
N ARG A 350 -6.26 -5.36 25.18
CA ARG A 350 -7.42 -6.05 24.56
C ARG A 350 -8.70 -5.18 24.57
N SER A 351 -8.70 -4.08 23.83
CA SER A 351 -9.88 -3.21 23.70
C SER A 351 -10.09 -2.76 22.25
N ALA A 352 -11.27 -3.02 21.70
CA ALA A 352 -11.62 -2.63 20.32
C ALA A 352 -11.99 -1.14 20.18
N SER A 353 -12.38 -0.48 21.28
CA SER A 353 -12.80 0.93 21.29
C SER A 353 -11.62 1.89 21.51
N MET A 354 -10.49 1.43 22.06
CA MET A 354 -9.33 2.28 22.35
C MET A 354 -8.50 2.57 21.10
N GLN A 355 -8.87 3.59 20.34
CA GLN A 355 -8.20 3.96 19.09
C GLN A 355 -6.70 4.22 19.23
N MET A 356 -6.24 4.68 20.41
CA MET A 356 -4.81 4.85 20.71
C MET A 356 -3.99 3.56 20.57
N ASN A 357 -4.59 2.38 20.75
CA ASN A 357 -3.88 1.11 20.51
C ASN A 357 -3.52 0.96 19.04
N GLY A 358 -4.36 1.43 18.12
CA GLY A 358 -4.08 1.43 16.68
C GLY A 358 -2.97 2.42 16.31
N ILE A 359 -2.91 3.58 16.97
CA ILE A 359 -1.84 4.57 16.77
C ILE A 359 -0.49 4.04 17.28
N ARG A 360 -0.49 3.38 18.44
CA ARG A 360 0.71 2.81 19.05
C ARG A 360 1.22 1.59 18.29
N ALA A 361 0.32 0.74 17.81
CA ALA A 361 0.67 -0.46 17.06
C ALA A 361 1.26 -0.12 15.68
N ASN A 362 2.34 -0.80 15.34
CA ASN A 362 2.90 -0.82 13.98
C ASN A 362 2.75 -2.20 13.33
N CYS A 363 2.09 -3.15 13.98
CA CYS A 363 1.75 -4.45 13.43
C CYS A 363 0.48 -5.04 14.07
N TYR A 364 0.04 -6.18 13.56
CA TYR A 364 -0.89 -7.07 14.25
C TYR A 364 -0.45 -8.54 14.10
N VAL A 365 -0.78 -9.34 15.10
CA VAL A 365 -0.52 -10.78 15.14
C VAL A 365 -1.84 -11.52 14.96
N HIS A 366 -1.89 -12.47 14.03
CA HIS A 366 -3.02 -13.39 13.88
C HIS A 366 -2.79 -14.62 14.76
N ILE A 367 -3.68 -14.83 15.72
CA ILE A 367 -3.76 -16.03 16.53
C ILE A 367 -4.89 -16.88 15.98
N PRO A 368 -4.58 -18.02 15.32
CA PRO A 368 -5.60 -18.83 14.68
C PRO A 368 -6.57 -19.45 15.69
N ARG A 369 -7.82 -19.61 15.26
CA ARG A 369 -8.80 -20.41 16.00
C ARG A 369 -8.21 -21.79 16.35
N GLY A 370 -8.44 -22.23 17.58
CA GLY A 370 -7.85 -23.42 18.19
C GLY A 370 -6.59 -23.14 19.02
N THR A 371 -6.02 -21.94 18.93
CA THR A 371 -4.83 -21.53 19.69
C THR A 371 -5.21 -20.63 20.86
N ALA A 372 -5.08 -21.13 22.09
CA ALA A 372 -5.44 -20.34 23.27
C ALA A 372 -4.35 -19.35 23.70
N LYS A 373 -3.07 -19.63 23.41
CA LYS A 373 -1.92 -18.86 23.90
C LYS A 373 -0.74 -18.97 22.95
N ALA A 374 -0.05 -17.85 22.71
CA ALA A 374 1.32 -17.81 22.23
C ALA A 374 2.25 -17.51 23.43
N PRO A 375 3.07 -18.47 23.90
CA PRO A 375 3.98 -18.24 25.02
C PRO A 375 5.01 -17.14 24.72
N ALA A 376 5.52 -16.48 25.75
CA ALA A 376 6.69 -15.61 25.61
C ALA A 376 7.86 -16.42 25.00
N GLY A 377 8.61 -15.80 24.09
CA GLY A 377 9.68 -16.45 23.33
C GLY A 377 9.22 -17.27 22.12
N SER A 378 7.91 -17.49 21.92
CA SER A 378 7.42 -18.21 20.75
C SER A 378 7.40 -17.32 19.50
N LEU A 379 7.62 -17.93 18.33
CA LEU A 379 7.52 -17.23 17.06
C LEU A 379 6.06 -17.13 16.62
N VAL A 380 5.64 -15.91 16.27
CA VAL A 380 4.32 -15.58 15.73
C VAL A 380 4.45 -14.81 14.43
N PRO A 381 3.54 -15.01 13.45
CA PRO A 381 3.49 -14.17 12.27
C PRO A 381 2.96 -12.79 12.64
N ALA A 382 3.79 -11.77 12.46
CA ALA A 382 3.43 -10.37 12.65
C ALA A 382 3.28 -9.68 11.31
N VAL A 383 2.08 -9.18 11.04
CA VAL A 383 1.79 -8.38 9.85
C VAL A 383 2.08 -6.92 10.14
N LEU A 384 3.04 -6.34 9.43
CA LEU A 384 3.47 -4.96 9.61
C LEU A 384 2.50 -3.96 8.95
N ASN A 385 2.23 -2.87 9.65
CA ASN A 385 1.56 -1.67 9.11
C ASN A 385 2.59 -0.61 8.64
N VAL A 386 3.87 -0.93 8.78
CA VAL A 386 5.03 -0.08 8.47
C VAL A 386 6.02 -0.86 7.61
N SER A 387 6.93 -0.18 6.93
CA SER A 387 7.99 -0.86 6.17
C SER A 387 9.01 -1.52 7.10
N LYS A 388 9.71 -2.56 6.62
CA LYS A 388 10.89 -3.10 7.33
C LYS A 388 11.96 -2.06 7.67
N ALA A 389 12.13 -1.04 6.82
CA ALA A 389 13.09 0.04 7.06
C ALA A 389 12.68 0.95 8.24
N GLU A 390 11.37 1.16 8.45
CA GLU A 390 10.87 1.84 9.65
C GLU A 390 11.00 0.92 10.88
N LEU A 391 10.71 -0.38 10.74
CA LEU A 391 10.86 -1.37 11.80
C LEU A 391 12.31 -1.42 12.35
N SER A 392 13.32 -1.40 11.46
CA SER A 392 14.74 -1.38 11.85
C SER A 392 15.18 -0.07 12.51
N ARG A 393 14.33 0.97 12.49
CA ARG A 393 14.54 2.25 13.19
C ARG A 393 13.51 2.47 14.31
N THR A 394 12.90 1.40 14.78
CA THR A 394 11.92 1.45 15.85
C THR A 394 12.57 1.07 17.18
N ILE A 395 12.42 1.94 18.18
CA ILE A 395 12.76 1.67 19.58
C ILE A 395 11.48 1.22 20.29
N LEU A 396 11.46 -0.05 20.72
CA LEU A 396 10.40 -0.61 21.54
C LEU A 396 10.65 -0.38 23.03
N LEU A 397 9.65 0.20 23.70
CA LEU A 397 9.62 0.44 25.14
C LEU A 397 8.45 -0.30 25.80
N GLY A 398 8.65 -0.69 27.05
CA GLY A 398 7.58 -1.17 27.95
C GLY A 398 7.25 -0.16 29.05
N GLY A 399 6.23 -0.47 29.85
CA GLY A 399 5.88 0.31 31.04
C GLY A 399 4.99 1.52 30.77
N ALA A 400 5.04 2.50 31.67
CA ALA A 400 4.09 3.62 31.68
C ALA A 400 4.32 4.60 30.52
N TYR A 401 3.21 5.14 29.98
CA TYR A 401 3.26 6.22 29.00
C TYR A 401 3.10 7.57 29.71
N THR A 402 4.21 8.27 29.92
CA THR A 402 4.30 9.52 30.70
C THR A 402 4.83 10.68 29.85
N GLU A 403 4.77 11.93 30.35
CA GLU A 403 5.33 13.09 29.65
C GLU A 403 6.83 12.92 29.33
N GLY A 404 7.58 12.23 30.19
CA GLY A 404 8.97 11.87 29.91
C GLY A 404 9.14 10.92 28.73
N ALA A 405 8.23 9.95 28.60
CA ALA A 405 8.17 9.05 27.45
C ALA A 405 7.81 9.80 26.15
N GLU A 406 6.92 10.80 26.24
CA GLU A 406 6.56 11.67 25.11
C GLU A 406 7.76 12.53 24.68
N ALA A 407 8.44 13.20 25.61
CA ALA A 407 9.63 13.99 25.33
C ALA A 407 10.74 13.15 24.68
N LEU A 408 10.94 11.92 25.16
CA LEU A 408 11.87 10.97 24.58
C LEU A 408 11.48 10.61 23.14
N ALA A 409 10.20 10.33 22.88
CA ALA A 409 9.70 10.05 21.53
C ALA A 409 9.91 11.23 20.57
N VAL A 410 9.74 12.47 21.03
CA VAL A 410 10.01 13.68 20.25
C VAL A 410 11.50 13.80 19.89
N ARG A 411 12.41 13.58 20.85
CA ARG A 411 13.87 13.61 20.59
C ARG A 411 14.29 12.51 19.62
N ALA A 412 13.77 11.30 19.79
CA ALA A 412 14.03 10.17 18.90
C ALA A 412 13.56 10.48 17.47
N ALA A 413 12.35 11.03 17.32
CA ALA A 413 11.78 11.39 16.02
C ALA A 413 12.63 12.45 15.29
N ALA A 414 13.14 13.46 16.01
CA ALA A 414 14.05 14.46 15.44
C ALA A 414 15.35 13.86 14.89
N ALA A 415 15.77 12.70 15.40
CA ALA A 415 16.93 11.95 14.94
C ALA A 415 16.58 10.82 13.94
N GLY A 416 15.33 10.73 13.48
CA GLY A 416 14.88 9.74 12.50
C GLY A 416 14.55 8.36 13.09
N TRP A 417 14.33 8.27 14.40
CA TRP A 417 13.90 7.05 15.11
C TRP A 417 12.43 7.13 15.50
N THR A 418 11.76 5.98 15.56
CA THR A 418 10.37 5.89 16.01
C THR A 418 10.32 5.19 17.35
N VAL A 419 9.64 5.75 18.35
CA VAL A 419 9.42 5.08 19.64
C VAL A 419 8.03 4.43 19.64
N ARG A 420 7.98 3.15 20.02
CA ARG A 420 6.74 2.39 20.15
C ARG A 420 6.65 1.80 21.55
N PHE A 421 5.43 1.65 22.04
CA PHE A 421 5.16 1.10 23.37
C PHE A 421 4.36 -0.19 23.24
N GLY A 422 4.64 -1.18 24.07
CA GLY A 422 3.76 -2.33 24.28
C GLY A 422 2.48 -1.95 25.05
N ASP A 423 1.91 -2.90 25.80
CA ASP A 423 0.85 -2.60 26.76
C ASP A 423 1.37 -1.63 27.84
N ILE A 424 0.82 -0.42 27.86
CA ILE A 424 1.23 0.65 28.77
C ILE A 424 0.58 0.54 30.16
N THR A 425 -0.38 -0.36 30.34
CA THR A 425 -1.11 -0.56 31.60
C THR A 425 -0.44 -1.58 32.50
N ALA A 426 0.43 -2.42 31.94
CA ALA A 426 1.22 -3.40 32.67
C ALA A 426 2.69 -2.95 32.75
N VAL A 427 3.17 -2.69 33.96
CA VAL A 427 4.60 -2.60 34.21
C VAL A 427 5.13 -4.02 34.38
N ASN A 428 5.84 -4.52 33.38
CA ASN A 428 6.40 -5.87 33.41
C ASN A 428 7.93 -5.83 33.29
N LEU A 429 8.62 -5.85 34.44
CA LEU A 429 10.08 -5.84 34.52
C LEU A 429 10.72 -7.04 33.81
N GLN A 430 9.97 -8.13 33.63
CA GLN A 430 10.43 -9.32 32.90
C GLN A 430 10.80 -8.99 31.44
N TYR A 431 10.28 -7.91 30.83
CA TYR A 431 10.67 -7.53 29.48
C TYR A 431 12.16 -7.21 29.35
N LEU A 432 12.79 -6.66 30.38
CA LEU A 432 14.23 -6.45 30.36
C LEU A 432 14.99 -7.78 30.49
N ARG A 433 14.58 -8.65 31.41
CA ARG A 433 15.18 -9.98 31.59
C ARG A 433 15.21 -10.78 30.29
N ASP A 434 14.10 -10.75 29.56
CA ASP A 434 13.93 -11.57 28.35
C ASP A 434 14.41 -10.87 27.08
N ASN A 435 14.99 -9.66 27.15
CA ASN A 435 15.32 -8.82 25.98
C ASN A 435 14.12 -8.64 25.04
N ALA A 436 12.96 -8.36 25.63
CA ALA A 436 11.70 -8.15 24.91
C ALA A 436 11.44 -6.67 24.56
N CYS A 437 12.30 -5.75 25.03
CA CYS A 437 12.27 -4.33 24.71
C CYS A 437 13.66 -3.70 24.92
N HIS A 438 13.87 -2.46 24.47
CA HIS A 438 15.12 -1.73 24.70
C HIS A 438 15.16 -1.03 26.06
N GLY A 439 13.99 -0.75 26.63
CA GLY A 439 13.87 -0.05 27.91
C GLY A 439 12.45 -0.07 28.46
N ILE A 440 12.33 0.17 29.76
CA ILE A 440 11.04 0.29 30.46
C ILE A 440 10.96 1.67 31.11
N ILE A 441 9.83 2.34 30.94
CA ILE A 441 9.51 3.57 31.67
C ILE A 441 8.75 3.22 32.95
N LEU A 442 9.27 3.69 34.07
CA LEU A 442 8.77 3.38 35.42
C LEU A 442 8.58 4.66 36.24
N PRO A 443 7.74 4.64 37.29
CA PRO A 443 7.81 5.65 38.34
C PRO A 443 9.22 5.78 38.92
N ALA A 444 9.62 6.99 39.33
CA ALA A 444 10.98 7.25 39.84
C ALA A 444 11.32 6.45 41.11
N ASP A 445 10.31 6.05 41.89
CA ASP A 445 10.42 5.26 43.12
C ASP A 445 10.14 3.76 42.93
N ALA A 446 10.08 3.28 41.68
CA ALA A 446 9.78 1.88 41.38
C ALA A 446 10.79 0.91 42.02
N ASP A 447 10.28 -0.16 42.63
CA ASP A 447 11.10 -1.24 43.18
C ASP A 447 11.70 -2.09 42.06
N LEU A 448 13.03 -2.09 41.97
CA LEU A 448 13.80 -2.84 40.97
C LEU A 448 14.48 -4.09 41.55
N THR A 449 14.11 -4.52 42.76
CA THR A 449 14.77 -5.64 43.45
C THR A 449 14.70 -6.93 42.62
N GLU A 450 13.63 -7.14 41.87
CA GLU A 450 13.51 -8.26 40.92
C GLU A 450 14.58 -8.25 39.83
N LEU A 451 15.12 -7.09 39.45
CA LEU A 451 16.15 -6.98 38.41
C LEU A 451 17.59 -6.94 38.95
N SER A 452 17.79 -7.20 40.25
CA SER A 452 19.11 -7.15 40.92
C SER A 452 20.19 -8.04 40.29
N VAL A 453 19.81 -9.07 39.54
CA VAL A 453 20.74 -9.98 38.84
C VAL A 453 21.19 -9.50 37.46
N ILE A 454 20.70 -8.35 36.99
CA ILE A 454 21.05 -7.76 35.69
C ILE A 454 21.68 -6.38 35.91
N GLU A 455 22.71 -6.06 35.14
CA GLU A 455 23.26 -4.71 35.11
C GLU A 455 22.33 -3.75 34.37
N LEU A 456 21.86 -2.73 35.10
CA LEU A 456 20.92 -1.75 34.60
C LEU A 456 21.55 -0.36 34.49
N GLU A 457 21.13 0.37 33.47
CA GLU A 457 21.33 1.80 33.33
C GLU A 457 20.02 2.54 33.59
N ARG A 458 20.13 3.73 34.15
CA ARG A 458 19.00 4.53 34.62
C ARG A 458 19.14 5.94 34.12
N TYR A 459 18.10 6.44 33.45
CA TYR A 459 18.07 7.79 32.90
C TYR A 459 16.82 8.52 33.37
N PRO A 460 16.93 9.79 33.79
CA PRO A 460 15.76 10.61 34.06
C PRO A 460 14.86 10.76 32.83
N ALA A 461 13.55 10.64 33.03
CA ALA A 461 12.53 10.84 32.01
C ALA A 461 11.37 11.66 32.60
N GLY A 462 11.60 12.96 32.82
CA GLY A 462 10.67 13.81 33.58
C GLY A 462 10.55 13.31 35.03
N ASP A 463 9.31 13.13 35.51
CA ASP A 463 9.01 12.53 36.82
C ASP A 463 9.08 10.99 36.82
N SER A 464 9.52 10.39 35.71
CA SER A 464 9.69 8.95 35.53
C SER A 464 11.16 8.58 35.36
N LEU A 465 11.44 7.28 35.40
CA LEU A 465 12.75 6.68 35.18
C LEU A 465 12.70 5.79 33.94
N LEU A 466 13.60 6.02 32.99
CA LEU A 466 13.90 5.04 31.95
C LEU A 466 14.95 4.07 32.49
N VAL A 467 14.61 2.79 32.48
CA VAL A 467 15.50 1.70 32.88
C VAL A 467 15.83 0.84 31.67
N MET A 468 17.12 0.62 31.45
CA MET A 468 17.65 -0.13 30.32
C MET A 468 18.64 -1.19 30.80
N ARG A 469 18.84 -2.23 29.99
CA ARG A 469 19.95 -3.17 30.19
C ARG A 469 21.26 -2.59 29.71
N ARG A 470 22.32 -2.77 30.50
CA ARG A 470 23.66 -2.29 30.14
C ARG A 470 24.29 -3.08 28.99
N ASP A 471 23.97 -4.36 28.89
CA ASP A 471 24.57 -5.32 27.95
C ASP A 471 23.85 -5.42 26.60
N LEU A 472 22.81 -4.61 26.35
CA LEU A 472 22.13 -4.51 25.06
C LEU A 472 22.80 -3.45 24.19
N HIS A 473 23.44 -3.85 23.09
CA HIS A 473 24.28 -2.98 22.25
C HIS A 473 23.82 -2.90 20.78
N ASP A 474 22.55 -3.14 20.50
CA ASP A 474 22.00 -2.87 19.17
C ASP A 474 21.89 -1.35 18.92
N ALA A 475 21.70 -0.98 17.65
CA ALA A 475 21.69 0.42 17.24
C ALA A 475 20.56 1.22 17.93
N GLN A 476 19.43 0.57 18.20
CA GLN A 476 18.26 1.11 18.88
C GLN A 476 18.58 1.44 20.34
N ALA A 477 19.24 0.54 21.06
CA ALA A 477 19.66 0.73 22.44
C ALA A 477 20.70 1.85 22.55
N GLU A 478 21.70 1.89 21.67
CA GLU A 478 22.69 2.97 21.66
C GLU A 478 22.05 4.33 21.33
N ALA A 479 21.13 4.37 20.37
CA ALA A 479 20.36 5.58 20.07
C ALA A 479 19.53 6.04 21.28
N LEU A 480 18.82 5.11 21.92
CA LEU A 480 18.02 5.37 23.11
C LEU A 480 18.86 5.95 24.26
N ARG A 481 20.06 5.40 24.52
CA ARG A 481 21.01 5.98 25.50
C ARG A 481 21.37 7.43 25.17
N GLY A 482 21.64 7.71 23.89
CA GLY A 482 21.93 9.06 23.41
C GLY A 482 20.77 10.03 23.68
N PHE A 483 19.54 9.60 23.43
CA PHE A 483 18.34 10.42 23.66
C PHE A 483 17.99 10.58 25.13
N ALA A 484 18.35 9.61 25.97
CA ALA A 484 18.08 9.63 27.39
C ALA A 484 19.14 10.40 28.20
N GLY A 485 20.40 10.37 27.75
CA GLY A 485 21.52 11.07 28.40
C GLY A 485 21.64 12.56 28.04
N GLY A 486 21.01 13.03 26.96
CA GLY A 486 21.05 14.42 26.51
C GLY A 486 20.04 15.36 27.20
N ALA A 487 19.73 15.11 28.48
CA ALA A 487 18.79 15.91 29.27
C ALA A 487 19.38 17.25 29.74
#